data_AF-A0A1S6H615-F1
#
_entry.id   AF-A0A1S6H615-F1
#
_cell.length_a   1.000
_cell.length_b   1.000
_cell.length_c   1.000
_cell.angle_alpha   90.00
_cell.angle_beta   90.00
_cell.angle_gamma   90.00
#
_symmetry.space_group_name_H-M   'P 1'
#
loop_
_entity.id
_entity.type
_entity.pdbx_description
1 polymer ?
#
loop_
_entity_poly.entity_id
_entity_poly.type
_entity_poly.pdbx_seq_one_letter_code
_entity_poly.pdbx_strand_id
1 'polypeptide(L)'
;MYNSNMIRTQIYIPDELHQDAKNMARRQEQSLARLLRRLIAKGLKEEKRKLKPKSLASLARLKITTGPKDLSKNMDKYLYAE
;
A
#
# COMPACT_ATOMS: atom_id res chain seq x y z
N MET A 1 13.67 -10.75 -28.59
CA MET A 1 13.37 -9.30 -28.49
C MET A 1 13.20 -8.92 -27.03
N TYR A 2 14.14 -8.17 -26.45
CA TYR A 2 13.94 -7.56 -25.13
C TYR A 2 13.21 -6.23 -25.34
N ASN A 3 12.03 -6.06 -24.74
CA ASN A 3 11.25 -4.83 -24.80
C ASN A 3 12.10 -3.63 -24.38
N SER A 4 11.98 -2.52 -25.10
CA SER A 4 12.65 -1.22 -24.89
C SER A 4 12.32 -0.49 -23.57
N ASN A 5 11.85 -1.19 -22.53
CA ASN A 5 11.29 -0.63 -21.29
C ASN A 5 11.78 -1.33 -20.00
N MET A 6 12.99 -1.92 -19.99
CA MET A 6 13.61 -2.45 -18.77
C MET A 6 14.92 -1.74 -18.47
N ILE A 7 15.03 -1.18 -17.26
CA ILE A 7 16.25 -0.50 -16.77
C ILE A 7 17.04 -1.47 -15.90
N ARG A 8 18.33 -1.67 -16.20
CA ARG A 8 19.23 -2.44 -15.33
C ARG A 8 19.56 -1.60 -14.10
N THR A 9 19.25 -2.12 -12.93
CA THR A 9 19.57 -1.48 -11.64
C THR A 9 20.44 -2.42 -10.81
N GLN A 10 21.53 -1.90 -10.25
CA GLN A 10 22.39 -2.63 -9.31
C GLN A 10 22.11 -2.11 -7.90
N ILE A 11 21.83 -3.03 -6.98
CA ILE A 11 21.57 -2.73 -5.57
C ILE A 11 22.37 -3.70 -4.71
N TYR A 12 22.91 -3.20 -3.60
CA TYR A 12 23.46 -4.07 -2.56
C TYR A 12 22.32 -4.62 -1.71
N ILE A 13 22.33 -5.93 -1.47
CA ILE A 13 21.41 -6.61 -0.56
C ILE A 13 22.22 -7.54 0.33
N PRO A 14 21.77 -7.82 1.57
CA PRO A 14 22.41 -8.82 2.43
C PRO A 14 22.49 -10.19 1.74
N ASP A 15 23.58 -10.93 1.98
CA ASP A 15 23.78 -12.25 1.36
C ASP A 15 22.65 -13.22 1.71
N GLU A 16 22.23 -13.26 2.97
CA GLU A 16 21.12 -14.08 3.44
C GLU A 16 19.84 -13.87 2.60
N LEU A 17 19.50 -12.60 2.36
CA LEU A 17 18.34 -12.23 1.53
C LEU A 17 18.52 -12.68 0.07
N HIS A 18 19.73 -12.56 -0.47
CA HIS A 18 20.04 -13.03 -1.80
C HIS A 18 19.87 -14.56 -1.92
N GLN A 19 20.41 -15.33 -0.95
CA GLN A 19 20.29 -16.78 -0.92
C GLN A 19 18.83 -17.23 -0.78
N ASP A 20 18.06 -16.59 0.09
CA ASP A 20 16.63 -16.88 0.27
C ASP A 20 15.84 -16.64 -1.02
N ALA A 21 16.07 -15.50 -1.67
CA ALA A 21 15.43 -15.20 -2.95
C ALA A 21 15.84 -16.21 -4.03
N LYS A 22 17.11 -16.63 -4.08
CA LYS A 22 17.60 -17.64 -5.02
C LYS A 22 16.94 -18.99 -4.80
N ASN A 23 16.84 -19.44 -3.55
CA ASN A 23 16.18 -20.69 -3.18
C ASN A 23 14.69 -20.66 -3.52
N MET A 24 14.01 -19.55 -3.23
CA MET A 24 12.61 -19.34 -3.58
C MET A 24 12.39 -19.35 -5.10
N ALA A 25 13.27 -18.72 -5.87
CA ALA A 25 13.18 -18.69 -7.33
C ALA A 25 13.30 -20.09 -7.93
N ARG A 26 14.24 -20.91 -7.40
CA ARG A 26 14.40 -22.32 -7.79
C ARG A 26 13.16 -23.14 -7.50
N ARG A 27 12.59 -23.02 -6.30
CA ARG A 27 11.34 -23.72 -5.90
C ARG A 27 10.13 -23.35 -6.76
N GLN A 28 10.14 -22.16 -7.36
CA GLN A 28 9.05 -21.65 -8.19
C GLN A 28 9.35 -21.72 -9.70
N GLU A 29 10.42 -22.42 -10.09
CA GLU A 29 10.81 -22.63 -11.50
C GLU A 29 10.88 -21.32 -12.31
N GLN A 30 11.38 -20.25 -11.69
CA GLN A 30 11.52 -18.95 -12.35
C GLN A 30 12.89 -18.33 -12.08
N SER A 31 13.28 -17.38 -12.94
CA SER A 31 14.53 -16.66 -12.74
C SER A 31 14.48 -15.75 -11.51
N LEU A 32 15.62 -15.59 -10.83
CA LEU A 32 15.77 -14.67 -9.70
C LEU A 32 15.32 -13.25 -10.07
N ALA A 33 15.67 -12.79 -11.27
CA ALA A 33 15.26 -11.47 -11.76
C ALA A 33 13.72 -11.35 -11.91
N ARG A 34 13.01 -12.41 -12.32
CA ARG A 34 11.54 -12.41 -12.41
C ARG A 34 10.92 -12.37 -11.01
N LEU A 35 11.44 -13.17 -10.09
CA LEU A 35 11.00 -13.16 -8.69
C LEU A 35 11.18 -11.78 -8.05
N LEU A 36 12.39 -11.21 -8.12
CA LEU A 36 12.71 -9.92 -7.51
C LEU A 36 11.85 -8.79 -8.10
N ARG A 37 11.68 -8.74 -9.42
CA ARG A 37 10.79 -7.76 -10.06
C ARG A 37 9.35 -7.85 -9.53
N ARG A 38 8.82 -9.07 -9.38
CA ARG A 38 7.48 -9.29 -8.83
C ARG A 38 7.37 -8.81 -7.38
N LEU A 39 8.35 -9.13 -6.54
CA LEU A 39 8.38 -8.74 -5.13
C LEU A 39 8.50 -7.21 -4.98
N ILE A 40 9.39 -6.57 -5.74
CA ILE A 40 9.55 -5.11 -5.77
C ILE A 40 8.24 -4.43 -6.21
N ALA A 41 7.60 -4.93 -7.28
CA ALA A 41 6.33 -4.38 -7.74
C ALA A 41 5.21 -4.50 -6.67
N LYS A 42 5.17 -5.62 -5.94
CA LYS A 42 4.23 -5.81 -4.83
C LYS A 42 4.52 -4.85 -3.68
N GLY A 43 5.77 -4.74 -3.24
CA GLY A 43 6.19 -3.81 -2.19
C GLY A 43 5.86 -2.36 -2.52
N LEU A 44 6.16 -1.92 -3.76
CA LEU A 44 5.80 -0.57 -4.23
C LEU A 44 4.29 -0.32 -4.25
N LYS A 45 3.48 -1.34 -4.56
CA LYS A 45 2.01 -1.23 -4.51
C LYS A 45 1.51 -1.04 -3.07
N GLU A 46 2.13 -1.72 -2.11
CA GLU A 46 1.81 -1.59 -0.68
C GLU A 46 2.24 -0.23 -0.14
N GLU A 47 3.44 0.25 -0.47
CA GLU A 47 3.88 1.59 -0.10
C GLU A 47 2.98 2.69 -0.70
N LYS A 48 2.61 2.56 -1.98
CA LYS A 48 1.63 3.47 -2.61
C LYS A 48 0.27 3.44 -1.93
N ARG A 49 -0.15 2.32 -1.34
CA ARG A 49 -1.41 2.25 -0.58
C ARG A 49 -1.31 2.99 0.74
N LYS A 50 -0.17 2.92 1.43
CA LYS A 50 0.07 3.67 2.67
C LYS A 50 0.07 5.19 2.44
N LEU A 51 0.59 5.63 1.30
CA LEU A 51 0.64 7.06 0.93
C LEU A 51 -0.71 7.61 0.48
N LYS A 52 -1.69 6.77 0.13
CA LYS A 52 -3.02 7.26 -0.26
C LYS A 52 -3.78 7.74 0.97
N PRO A 53 -4.42 8.93 0.92
CA PRO A 53 -5.31 9.36 1.98
C PRO A 53 -6.39 8.28 2.19
N LYS A 54 -6.66 7.94 3.45
CA LYS A 54 -7.70 6.96 3.79
C LYS A 54 -8.99 7.43 3.13
N SER A 55 -9.53 6.60 2.24
CA SER A 55 -10.76 6.95 1.53
C SER A 55 -11.90 7.10 2.53
N LEU A 56 -12.44 8.31 2.65
CA LEU A 56 -13.66 8.58 3.43
C LEU A 56 -14.93 8.12 2.68
N ALA A 57 -14.79 7.49 1.52
CA ALA A 57 -15.92 6.98 0.74
C ALA A 57 -16.69 5.86 1.49
N SER A 58 -16.05 5.17 2.44
CA SER A 58 -16.76 4.28 3.36
C SER A 58 -17.68 5.07 4.30
N LEU A 59 -17.24 6.23 4.81
CA LEU A 59 -18.05 7.11 5.67
C LEU A 59 -19.22 7.73 4.90
N ALA A 60 -18.98 8.17 3.65
CA ALA A 60 -20.04 8.70 2.79
C ALA A 60 -21.15 7.67 2.48
N ARG A 61 -20.80 6.37 2.47
CA ARG A 61 -21.75 5.26 2.27
C ARG A 61 -22.64 4.97 3.48
N LEU A 62 -22.26 5.44 4.66
CA LEU A 62 -23.06 5.25 5.87
C LEU A 62 -24.36 6.08 5.85
N LYS A 63 -24.52 7.01 4.89
CA LYS A 63 -25.71 7.88 4.73
C LYS A 63 -26.21 8.46 6.05
N ILE A 64 -25.28 8.79 6.95
CA ILE A 64 -25.61 9.40 8.25
C ILE A 64 -25.97 10.85 7.96
N THR A 65 -27.25 11.09 7.68
CA THR A 65 -27.83 12.42 7.44
C THR A 65 -28.63 12.91 8.64
N THR A 66 -28.70 12.11 9.71
CA THR A 66 -29.48 12.38 10.90
C THR A 66 -28.63 13.11 11.95
N GLY A 67 -29.19 14.16 12.54
CA GLY A 67 -28.58 14.93 13.62
C GLY A 67 -28.71 16.45 13.42
N PRO A 68 -28.38 17.25 14.44
CA PRO A 68 -28.38 18.71 14.33
C PRO A 68 -27.40 19.20 13.25
N LYS A 69 -27.86 20.09 12.36
CA LYS A 69 -27.03 20.61 11.25
C LYS A 69 -25.86 21.49 11.73
N ASP A 70 -25.91 21.91 12.98
CA ASP A 70 -24.97 22.80 13.66
C ASP A 70 -24.12 22.06 14.72
N LEU A 71 -24.16 20.72 14.75
CA LEU A 71 -23.43 19.91 15.72
C LEU A 71 -21.92 20.21 15.74
N SER A 72 -21.30 20.46 14.57
CA SER A 72 -19.88 20.82 14.49
C SER A 72 -19.56 22.20 15.04
N LYS A 73 -20.55 23.10 15.15
CA LYS A 73 -20.38 24.45 15.69
C LYS A 73 -20.69 24.54 17.18
N ASN A 74 -21.53 23.64 17.69
CA ASN A 74 -22.10 23.70 19.04
C ASN A 74 -21.77 22.45 19.86
N MET A 75 -20.55 21.92 19.74
CA MET A 75 -20.16 20.67 20.41
C MET A 75 -20.39 20.72 21.92
N ASP A 76 -20.03 21.83 22.57
CA ASP A 76 -20.14 21.96 24.03
C ASP A 76 -21.59 21.90 24.50
N LYS A 77 -22.50 22.58 23.79
CA LYS A 77 -23.95 22.53 24.03
C LYS A 77 -24.50 21.11 24.02
N TYR A 78 -24.05 20.28 23.07
CA TYR A 78 -24.57 18.91 22.91
C TYR A 78 -23.89 17.87 23.81
N LEU A 79 -22.65 18.12 24.23
CA LEU A 79 -21.88 17.19 25.07
C LEU A 79 -22.00 17.48 26.56
N TYR A 80 -22.17 18.75 26.94
CA TYR A 80 -22.08 19.19 28.33
C TYR A 80 -23.34 19.87 28.86
N ALA A 81 -24.36 20.08 28.02
CA ALA A 81 -25.68 20.58 28.40
C ALA A 81 -25.64 21.80 29.34
N GLU A 82 -24.89 22.84 28.97
CA GLU A 82 -25.05 24.18 29.56
C GLU A 82 -26.30 24.89 29.03
#